data_AF-A0A7X1WES7-F1
#
_entry.id   AF-A0A7X1WES7-F1
#
_cell.length_a   1.000
_cell.length_b   1.000
_cell.length_c   1.000
_cell.angle_alpha   90.00
_cell.angle_beta   90.00
_cell.angle_gamma   90.00
#
_symmetry.space_group_name_H-M   'P 1'
#
loop_
_entity.id
_entity.type
_entity.pdbx_description
1 polymer ?
#
loop_
_entity_poly.entity_id
_entity_poly.type
_entity_poly.pdbx_seq_one_letter_code
_entity_poly.pdbx_strand_id
1 'polypeptide(L)' 'MHTPLDEMNHFAQNGNFNNSSYRKLENSWERMLKDKKNVPIEITPKYTGDSLRPDTLKVKQWIDGTPQDFIMFGNKFGG' A
#
# COMPACT_ATOMS: atom_id res chain seq x y z
N MET A 1 5.18 -0.83 -18.06
CA MET A 1 5.27 -1.67 -16.85
C MET A 1 4.26 -1.12 -15.87
N HIS A 2 3.12 -1.81 -15.66
CA HIS A 2 2.21 -1.44 -14.58
C HIS A 2 2.94 -1.74 -13.27
N THR A 3 3.15 -0.72 -12.45
CA THR A 3 3.73 -0.90 -11.13
C THR A 3 2.60 -1.06 -10.12
N PRO A 4 2.85 -1.68 -8.95
CA PRO A 4 1.88 -1.69 -7.85
C PRO A 4 1.38 -0.30 -7.46
N LEU A 5 2.13 0.78 -7.80
CA LEU A 5 1.70 2.16 -7.61
C LEU A 5 0.47 2.52 -8.45
N ASP A 6 0.31 1.99 -9.66
CA ASP A 6 -0.72 2.43 -10.60
C ASP A 6 -2.12 1.96 -10.15
N GLU A 7 -2.22 0.70 -9.73
CA GLU A 7 -3.46 0.13 -9.14
C GLU A 7 -3.81 0.78 -7.79
N MET A 8 -2.79 1.24 -7.04
CA MET A 8 -2.94 1.89 -5.75
C MET A 8 -3.31 3.36 -5.83
N ASN A 9 -2.89 4.06 -6.89
CA ASN A 9 -3.19 5.47 -7.05
C ASN A 9 -4.71 5.70 -7.12
N HIS A 10 -5.47 4.73 -7.63
CA HIS A 10 -6.93 4.74 -7.56
C HIS A 10 -7.49 4.63 -6.13
N PHE A 11 -6.79 3.93 -5.24
CA PHE A 11 -7.22 3.75 -3.85
C PHE A 11 -6.80 4.93 -2.95
N ALA A 12 -5.56 5.43 -3.12
CA ALA A 12 -5.02 6.56 -2.35
C ALA A 12 -5.65 7.92 -2.72
N GLN A 13 -6.25 8.06 -3.91
CA GLN A 13 -7.03 9.24 -4.27
C GLN A 13 -8.33 9.39 -3.45
N ASN A 14 -8.72 8.39 -2.66
CA ASN A 14 -9.83 8.52 -1.73
C ASN A 14 -9.36 9.24 -0.46
N GLY A 15 -9.76 10.51 -0.28
CA GLY A 15 -9.26 11.41 0.77
C GLY A 15 -9.47 10.96 2.23
N ASN A 16 -10.14 9.83 2.46
CA ASN A 16 -10.35 9.25 3.79
C ASN A 16 -9.25 8.22 4.17
N PHE A 17 -8.45 7.78 3.19
CA PHE A 17 -7.30 6.90 3.41
C PHE A 17 -6.15 7.66 4.08
N ASN A 18 -5.33 6.96 4.87
CA ASN A 18 -4.15 7.55 5.51
C ASN A 18 -3.01 7.77 4.48
N ASN A 19 -3.25 8.70 3.55
CA ASN A 19 -2.36 9.10 2.47
C ASN A 19 -0.97 9.48 2.97
N SER A 20 -0.86 10.01 4.21
CA SER A 20 0.43 10.41 4.78
C SER A 20 1.33 9.23 5.15
N SER A 21 0.79 8.18 5.77
CA SER A 21 1.56 6.98 6.12
C SER A 21 1.91 6.17 4.88
N TYR A 22 0.98 6.11 3.92
CA TYR A 22 1.21 5.39 2.66
C TYR A 22 2.29 6.07 1.81
N ARG A 23 2.22 7.41 1.67
CA ARG A 23 3.24 8.17 0.95
C ARG A 23 4.66 8.02 1.53
N LYS A 24 4.77 7.83 2.85
CA LYS A 24 6.07 7.50 3.49
C LYS A 24 6.60 6.14 3.03
N LEU A 25 5.72 5.17 2.84
CA LEU A 25 6.07 3.85 2.33
C LEU A 25 6.49 3.92 0.86
N GLU A 26 5.77 4.67 0.03
CA GLU A 26 6.14 4.92 -1.36
C GLU A 26 7.53 5.55 -1.48
N ASN A 27 7.80 6.61 -0.72
CA ASN A 27 9.13 7.23 -0.70
C ASN A 27 10.24 6.24 -0.28
N SER A 28 9.92 5.27 0.59
CA SER A 28 10.86 4.22 1.01
C SER A 28 11.16 3.26 -0.15
N TRP A 29 10.13 2.81 -0.85
CA TRP A 29 10.28 1.96 -2.03
C TRP A 29 11.06 2.66 -3.14
N GLU A 30 10.76 3.95 -3.42
CA GLU A 30 11.53 4.73 -4.40
C GLU A 30 13.02 4.76 -4.07
N ARG A 31 13.37 4.91 -2.79
CA ARG A 31 14.77 4.87 -2.36
C ARG A 31 15.39 3.48 -2.55
N MET A 32 14.67 2.41 -2.20
CA MET A 32 15.16 1.04 -2.38
C MET A 32 15.34 0.68 -3.86
N LEU A 33 14.42 1.12 -4.72
CA LEU A 33 14.53 0.95 -6.18
C LEU A 33 15.72 1.73 -6.74
N LYS A 34 15.98 2.95 -6.25
CA LYS A 34 17.20 3.73 -6.59
C LYS A 34 18.48 3.00 -6.16
N ASP A 35 18.44 2.32 -5.02
CA ASP A 35 19.53 1.47 -4.53
C ASP A 35 19.62 0.11 -5.28
N LYS A 36 18.87 -0.06 -6.38
CA LYS A 36 18.81 -1.30 -7.20
C LYS A 36 18.36 -2.55 -6.45
N LYS A 37 17.62 -2.37 -5.35
CA LYS A 37 17.03 -3.49 -4.62
C LYS A 37 15.81 -4.03 -5.35
N ASN A 38 15.60 -5.34 -5.24
CA ASN A 38 14.38 -5.95 -5.71
C ASN A 38 13.30 -5.80 -4.63
N VAL A 39 12.24 -5.05 -4.91
CA VAL A 39 11.14 -4.82 -3.97
C VAL A 39 9.80 -5.30 -4.55
N PRO A 40 9.51 -6.61 -4.53
CA PRO A 40 8.18 -7.12 -4.82
C PRO A 40 7.18 -6.59 -3.80
N ILE A 41 6.01 -6.16 -4.25
CA ILE A 41 4.94 -5.64 -3.40
C ILE A 41 3.63 -6.31 -3.83
N GLU A 42 2.87 -6.80 -2.86
CA GLU A 42 1.52 -7.34 -3.03
C GLU A 42 0.57 -6.53 -2.16
N ILE A 43 -0.52 -6.04 -2.76
CA ILE A 43 -1.49 -5.23 -2.05
C ILE A 43 -2.86 -5.86 -2.18
N THR A 44 -3.43 -6.21 -1.03
CA THR A 44 -4.71 -6.88 -0.95
C THR A 44 -5.74 -5.94 -0.32
N PRO A 45 -6.74 -5.47 -1.08
CA PRO A 45 -7.87 -4.77 -0.50
C PRO A 45 -8.71 -5.74 0.34
N LYS A 46 -9.10 -5.30 1.53
CA LYS A 46 -10.04 -6.00 2.41
C LYS A 46 -11.32 -5.18 2.53
N TYR A 47 -12.42 -5.81 2.22
CA TYR A 47 -13.77 -5.27 2.29
C TYR A 47 -14.44 -5.84 3.54
N THR A 48 -15.19 -5.01 4.27
CA THR A 48 -16.06 -5.50 5.35
C THR A 48 -17.53 -5.29 4.96
N GLY A 49 -18.36 -6.32 5.20
CA GLY A 49 -19.77 -6.32 4.83
C GLY A 49 -20.02 -6.17 3.32
N ASP A 50 -21.12 -5.51 2.97
CA ASP A 50 -21.53 -5.23 1.58
C ASP A 50 -20.90 -3.94 0.99
N SER A 51 -19.83 -3.44 1.60
CA SER A 51 -19.18 -2.21 1.16
C SER A 51 -18.55 -2.40 -0.22
N LEU A 52 -18.91 -1.53 -1.16
CA LEU A 52 -18.22 -1.39 -2.45
C LEU A 52 -16.79 -0.83 -2.30
N ARG A 53 -16.40 -0.40 -1.10
CA ARG A 53 -15.11 0.21 -0.79
C ARG A 53 -14.33 -0.66 0.21
N PRO A 54 -13.05 -0.95 -0.05
CA PRO A 54 -12.19 -1.59 0.95
C PRO A 54 -12.05 -0.72 2.21
N ASP A 55 -12.21 -1.35 3.37
CA ASP A 55 -12.00 -0.72 4.68
C ASP A 55 -10.53 -0.73 5.09
N THR A 56 -9.76 -1.69 4.58
CA THR A 56 -8.35 -1.87 4.92
C THR A 56 -7.57 -2.34 3.70
N LEU A 57 -6.36 -1.81 3.53
CA LEU A 57 -5.37 -2.40 2.64
C LEU A 57 -4.35 -3.19 3.44
N LYS A 58 -4.09 -4.42 3.02
CA LYS A 58 -2.94 -5.19 3.48
C LYS A 58 -1.84 -5.08 2.43
N VAL A 59 -0.72 -4.47 2.82
CA VAL A 59 0.48 -4.39 2.00
C VAL A 59 1.46 -5.45 2.50
N LYS A 60 1.90 -6.33 1.61
CA LYS A 60 3.04 -7.22 1.82
C LYS A 60 4.16 -6.77 0.90
N GLN A 61 5.38 -6.80 1.40
CA GLN A 61 6.55 -6.47 0.60
C GLN A 61 7.69 -7.44 0.90
N TRP A 62 8.55 -7.60 -0.08
CA TRP A 62 9.80 -8.34 0.04
C TRP A 62 10.93 -7.40 -0.33
N ILE A 63 12.05 -7.47 0.39
CA ILE A 63 13.26 -6.70 0.08
C ILE A 63 14.35 -7.71 -0.23
N ASP A 64 14.81 -7.73 -1.49
CA ASP A 64 15.81 -8.68 -1.98
C ASP A 64 15.44 -10.14 -1.66
N GLY A 65 14.15 -10.46 -1.80
CA GLY A 65 13.59 -11.78 -1.50
C GLY A 65 13.23 -12.04 -0.03
N THR A 66 13.58 -11.13 0.88
CA THR A 66 13.27 -11.27 2.32
C THR A 66 11.88 -10.69 2.64
N PRO A 67 10.92 -11.49 3.14
CA PRO A 67 9.61 -11.00 3.52
C PRO A 67 9.72 -9.99 4.67
N GLN A 68 8.99 -8.89 4.55
CA GLN A 68 8.87 -7.91 5.63
C GLN A 68 7.51 -8.05 6.33
N ASP A 69 7.38 -7.41 7.50
CA ASP A 69 6.11 -7.31 8.19
C ASP A 69 5.04 -6.68 7.29
N PHE A 70 3.83 -7.24 7.37
CA PHE A 70 2.70 -6.71 6.63
C PHE A 70 2.24 -5.37 7.24
N ILE A 71 1.96 -4.41 6.38
CA ILE A 71 1.47 -3.10 6.80
C ILE A 71 -0.03 -3.05 6.52
N MET A 72 -0.81 -2.75 7.55
CA MET A 72 -2.24 -2.54 7.42
C MET A 72 -2.55 -1.05 7.39
N PHE A 73 -3.16 -0.60 6.31
CA PHE A 73 -3.68 0.75 6.21
C PHE A 73 -5.20 0.70 6.30
N GLY A 74 -5.75 1.12 7.45
CA GLY A 74 -7.19 1.29 7.61
C GLY A 74 -7.67 2.66 7.12
N ASN A 75 -8.93 2.73 6.72
CA ASN A 75 -9.63 4.00 6.60
C ASN A 75 -9.69 4.66 7.99
N LYS A 76 -9.37 5.96 8.11
CA LYS A 76 -9.62 6.66 9.37
C LYS A 76 -11.12 6.93 9.44
N PHE A 77 -11.87 6.04 10.08
CA PHE A 77 -13.16 6.42 10.64
C PHE A 77 -12.89 7.39 11.79
N GLY A 78 -12.70 8.67 11.46
CA GLY A 78 -12.96 9.74 12.41
C GLY A 78 -14.47 9.73 12.67
N GLY A 79 -14.86 9.47 13.91
CA GLY A 79 -16.21 9.72 14.37
C GLY A 79 -16.55 11.20 14.41
#